data_AF-A0A816KP16-F1
#
_entry.id   AF-A0A816KP16-F1
#
_cell.length_a   1.000
_cell.length_b   1.000
_cell.length_c   1.000
_cell.angle_alpha   90.00
_cell.angle_beta   90.00
_cell.angle_gamma   90.00
#
_symmetry.space_group_name_H-M   'P 1'
#
loop_
_entity.id
_entity.type
_entity.pdbx_description
1 polymer ?
#
loop_
_entity_poly.entity_id
_entity_poly.type
_entity_poly.pdbx_seq_one_letter_code
_entity_poly.pdbx_strand_id
1 'polypeptide(L)'
;MISSRNNAPELRRFKSYLLKYLSWFIHLFYLGYFSMTMNIYVAQDIDSNDVLHVAVRTDNSVSRATIKAIFPGATILKYKDPNTNVWTCVDLVNDNFKPPHDGTWHSDIIYVPVFPAPAPSIPIQAASSIPIQAAPSIPIPDASSTPTPSVSICAKTFAFDKNISMSERLYQWLTGKPKVHTKVE
;
A
#
# COMPACT_ATOMS: atom_id res chain seq x y z
N MET A 1 13.96 -56.67 -57.07
CA MET A 1 13.78 -55.23 -57.33
C MET A 1 12.60 -54.74 -56.50
N ILE A 2 12.85 -54.08 -55.36
CA ILE A 2 11.80 -53.61 -54.46
C ILE A 2 11.56 -52.14 -54.78
N SER A 3 10.39 -51.87 -55.37
CA SER A 3 9.93 -50.54 -55.75
C SER A 3 9.59 -49.74 -54.49
N SER A 4 10.55 -48.97 -54.00
CA SER A 4 10.39 -48.01 -52.90
C SER A 4 10.70 -46.63 -53.42
N ARG A 5 9.66 -45.91 -53.85
CA ARG A 5 9.64 -44.46 -54.07
C ARG A 5 8.22 -44.12 -54.48
N ASN A 6 7.53 -43.28 -53.70
CA ASN A 6 6.55 -42.26 -54.14
C ASN A 6 5.53 -41.81 -53.05
N ASN A 7 5.64 -42.24 -51.79
CA ASN A 7 4.73 -41.80 -50.72
C ASN A 7 5.04 -40.39 -50.13
N ALA A 8 5.86 -39.57 -50.79
CA ALA A 8 6.31 -38.28 -50.28
C ALA A 8 5.28 -37.12 -50.26
N PRO A 9 4.22 -37.05 -51.09
CA PRO A 9 3.31 -35.89 -51.10
C PRO A 9 2.30 -35.90 -49.93
N GLU A 10 1.92 -37.07 -49.45
CA GLU A 10 0.93 -37.24 -48.37
C GLU A 10 1.46 -36.70 -47.02
N LEU A 11 2.73 -36.94 -46.72
CA LEU A 11 3.35 -36.48 -45.47
C LEU A 11 3.45 -34.95 -45.38
N ARG A 12 3.64 -34.25 -46.51
CA ARG A 12 3.68 -32.78 -46.54
C ARG A 12 2.31 -32.16 -46.26
N ARG A 13 1.25 -32.78 -46.78
CA ARG A 13 -0.13 -32.34 -46.53
C ARG A 13 -0.50 -32.55 -45.06
N PHE A 14 -0.19 -33.71 -44.50
CA PHE A 14 -0.45 -34.02 -43.09
C PHE A 14 0.22 -33.02 -42.13
N LYS A 15 1.49 -32.65 -42.36
CA LYS A 15 2.19 -31.64 -41.54
C LYS A 15 1.54 -30.26 -41.59
N SER A 16 1.02 -29.85 -42.75
CA SER A 16 0.32 -28.56 -42.89
C SER A 16 -0.97 -28.53 -42.10
N TYR A 17 -1.77 -29.61 -42.13
CA TYR A 17 -2.96 -29.72 -41.30
C TYR A 17 -2.60 -29.73 -39.80
N LEU A 18 -1.61 -30.51 -39.40
CA LEU A 18 -1.17 -30.59 -38.00
C LEU A 18 -0.75 -29.22 -37.44
N LEU A 19 0.02 -28.43 -38.20
CA LEU A 19 0.45 -27.09 -37.78
C LEU A 19 -0.72 -26.11 -37.63
N LYS A 20 -1.72 -26.18 -38.53
CA LYS A 20 -2.93 -25.34 -38.42
C LYS A 20 -3.75 -25.71 -37.20
N TYR A 21 -3.94 -27.01 -36.94
CA TYR A 21 -4.64 -27.48 -35.75
C TYR A 21 -3.89 -27.13 -34.47
N LEU A 22 -2.56 -27.29 -34.45
CA LEU A 22 -1.73 -26.91 -33.30
C LEU A 22 -1.80 -25.42 -33.01
N SER A 23 -1.72 -24.56 -34.04
CA SER A 23 -1.87 -23.11 -33.88
C SER A 23 -3.23 -22.73 -33.31
N TRP A 24 -4.30 -23.33 -33.82
CA TRP A 24 -5.66 -23.10 -33.31
C TRP A 24 -5.82 -23.58 -31.86
N PHE A 25 -5.26 -24.76 -31.54
CA PHE A 25 -5.24 -25.29 -30.18
C PHE A 25 -4.47 -24.38 -29.22
N ILE A 26 -3.30 -23.87 -29.62
CA ILE A 26 -2.51 -22.92 -28.82
C ILE A 26 -3.33 -21.65 -28.58
N HIS A 27 -3.98 -21.09 -29.60
CA HIS A 27 -4.81 -19.89 -29.43
C HIS A 27 -6.00 -20.13 -28.49
N LEU A 28 -6.68 -21.28 -28.61
CA LEU A 28 -7.74 -21.65 -27.67
C LEU A 28 -7.21 -21.84 -26.25
N PHE A 29 -6.02 -22.41 -26.11
CA PHE A 29 -5.39 -22.57 -24.80
C PHE A 29 -5.03 -21.21 -24.20
N TYR A 30 -4.46 -20.28 -24.98
CA TYR A 30 -4.18 -18.92 -24.53
C TYR A 30 -5.45 -18.12 -24.21
N LEU A 31 -6.53 -18.31 -24.97
CA LEU A 31 -7.85 -17.72 -24.68
C LEU A 31 -8.46 -18.29 -23.38
N GLY A 32 -8.26 -19.59 -23.10
CA GLY A 32 -8.75 -20.22 -21.87
C GLY A 32 -7.89 -19.93 -20.63
N TYR A 33 -6.57 -19.88 -20.79
CA TYR A 33 -5.62 -19.65 -19.68
C TYR A 33 -5.65 -18.20 -19.17
N PHE A 34 -6.10 -17.25 -20.00
CA PHE A 34 -6.18 -15.84 -19.60
C PHE A 34 -7.31 -15.53 -18.61
N SER A 35 -8.19 -16.48 -18.29
CA SER A 35 -9.37 -16.24 -17.46
C SER A 35 -9.32 -16.95 -16.10
N MET A 36 -8.13 -17.10 -15.51
CA MET A 36 -8.04 -17.27 -14.04
C MET A 36 -7.68 -15.93 -13.40
N THR A 37 -8.68 -15.08 -13.23
CA THR A 37 -8.54 -13.88 -12.39
C THR A 37 -8.34 -14.34 -10.95
N MET A 38 -7.15 -14.12 -10.39
CA MET A 38 -6.97 -14.23 -8.94
C MET A 38 -7.92 -13.27 -8.25
N ASN A 39 -8.62 -13.75 -7.23
CA ASN A 39 -9.52 -12.95 -6.42
C ASN A 39 -9.09 -13.05 -4.96
N ILE A 40 -9.33 -11.99 -4.18
CA ILE A 40 -9.17 -11.99 -2.73
C ILE A 40 -10.53 -11.93 -2.05
N TYR A 41 -10.58 -12.46 -0.84
CA TYR A 41 -11.78 -12.46 -0.01
C TYR A 41 -11.76 -11.26 0.93
N VAL A 42 -12.72 -10.36 0.76
CA VAL A 42 -12.84 -9.16 1.58
C VAL A 42 -14.18 -9.19 2.30
N ALA A 43 -14.16 -9.01 3.61
CA ALA A 43 -15.36 -8.96 4.43
C ALA A 43 -15.26 -7.81 5.43
N GLN A 44 -16.40 -7.27 5.87
CA GLN A 44 -16.41 -6.17 6.84
C GLN A 44 -15.85 -6.58 8.21
N ASP A 45 -16.02 -7.84 8.57
CA ASP A 45 -15.46 -8.46 9.77
C ASP A 45 -15.08 -9.92 9.48
N ILE A 46 -14.21 -10.50 10.30
CA ILE A 46 -13.71 -11.87 10.11
C ILE A 46 -14.80 -12.93 10.31
N ASP A 47 -15.80 -12.63 11.14
CA ASP A 47 -16.94 -13.49 11.41
C ASP A 47 -18.16 -13.15 10.54
N SER A 48 -17.99 -12.27 9.54
CA SER A 48 -19.07 -11.92 8.63
C SER A 48 -19.34 -13.06 7.66
N ASN A 49 -20.62 -13.41 7.49
CA ASN A 49 -21.05 -14.37 6.46
C ASN A 49 -21.01 -13.74 5.05
N ASP A 50 -20.88 -12.43 4.94
CA ASP A 50 -20.92 -11.69 3.68
C ASP A 50 -19.50 -11.43 3.18
N VAL A 51 -18.91 -12.47 2.57
CA VAL A 51 -17.58 -12.39 1.97
C VAL A 51 -17.69 -12.01 0.50
N LEU A 52 -16.98 -10.96 0.10
CA LEU A 52 -16.94 -10.47 -1.27
C LEU A 52 -15.63 -10.86 -1.95
N HIS A 53 -15.73 -11.20 -3.23
CA HIS A 53 -14.58 -11.50 -4.07
C HIS A 53 -14.13 -10.23 -4.79
N VAL A 54 -12.90 -9.81 -4.55
CA VAL A 54 -12.30 -8.65 -5.22
C VAL A 54 -11.22 -9.13 -6.18
N ALA A 55 -11.34 -8.76 -7.45
CA ALA A 55 -10.38 -9.14 -8.47
C ALA A 55 -9.01 -8.51 -8.23
N VAL A 56 -7.97 -9.34 -8.31
CA VAL A 56 -6.57 -8.93 -8.33
C VAL A 56 -6.20 -8.51 -9.74
N ARG A 57 -5.49 -7.40 -9.86
CA ARG A 57 -5.02 -6.87 -11.13
C ARG A 57 -3.86 -7.71 -11.68
N THR A 58 -3.54 -7.55 -12.95
CA THR A 58 -2.45 -8.27 -13.63
C THR A 58 -1.06 -8.06 -13.01
N ASP A 59 -0.85 -6.99 -12.25
CA ASP A 59 0.39 -6.71 -11.51
C ASP A 59 0.40 -7.31 -10.08
N ASN A 60 -0.51 -8.26 -9.82
CA ASN A 60 -0.70 -8.90 -8.52
C ASN A 60 -1.08 -7.92 -7.40
N SER A 61 -1.67 -6.76 -7.73
CA SER A 61 -2.10 -5.76 -6.76
C SER A 61 -3.62 -5.61 -6.73
N VAL A 62 -4.14 -5.03 -5.65
CA VAL A 62 -5.56 -4.68 -5.53
C VAL A 62 -5.69 -3.17 -5.43
N SER A 63 -6.45 -2.57 -6.34
CA SER A 63 -6.64 -1.12 -6.36
C SER A 63 -7.44 -0.66 -5.15
N ARG A 64 -6.94 0.38 -4.46
CA ARG A 64 -7.68 1.02 -3.36
C ARG A 64 -9.00 1.61 -3.82
N ALA A 65 -9.09 2.06 -5.08
CA ALA A 65 -10.34 2.58 -5.63
C ALA A 65 -11.41 1.48 -5.70
N THR A 66 -11.04 0.26 -6.06
CA THR A 66 -11.95 -0.89 -6.08
C THR A 66 -12.46 -1.21 -4.67
N ILE A 67 -11.58 -1.21 -3.68
CA ILE A 67 -11.98 -1.43 -2.28
C ILE A 67 -12.90 -0.32 -1.79
N LYS A 68 -12.59 0.95 -2.09
CA LYS A 68 -13.44 2.09 -1.71
C LYS A 68 -14.81 2.10 -2.40
N ALA A 69 -14.91 1.53 -3.60
CA ALA A 69 -16.19 1.40 -4.30
C ALA A 69 -17.13 0.43 -3.58
N ILE A 70 -16.58 -0.60 -2.93
CA ILE A 70 -17.33 -1.60 -2.17
C ILE A 70 -17.54 -1.14 -0.72
N PHE A 71 -16.47 -0.65 -0.09
CA PHE A 71 -16.41 -0.21 1.29
C PHE A 71 -16.05 1.29 1.34
N PRO A 72 -17.04 2.19 1.19
CA PRO A 72 -16.79 3.62 1.18
C PRO A 72 -16.19 4.08 2.52
N GLY A 73 -15.09 4.85 2.44
CA GLY A 73 -14.35 5.30 3.61
C GLY A 73 -13.24 4.37 4.09
N ALA A 74 -13.09 3.18 3.49
CA ALA A 74 -11.96 2.29 3.79
C ALA A 74 -10.62 2.98 3.46
N THR A 75 -9.69 2.93 4.41
CA THR A 75 -8.37 3.54 4.28
C THR A 75 -7.28 2.50 4.03
N ILE A 76 -7.32 1.39 4.77
CA ILE A 76 -6.31 0.34 4.82
C ILE A 76 -7.02 -1.04 4.76
N LEU A 77 -6.32 -2.08 4.34
CA LEU A 77 -6.73 -3.47 4.52
C LEU A 77 -5.84 -4.11 5.59
N LYS A 78 -6.44 -4.93 6.45
CA LYS A 78 -5.72 -5.77 7.41
C LYS A 78 -6.16 -7.21 7.24
N TYR A 79 -5.33 -8.15 7.66
CA TYR A 79 -5.68 -9.55 7.72
C TYR A 79 -5.15 -10.14 9.03
N LYS A 80 -5.65 -11.31 9.40
CA LYS A 80 -5.13 -12.07 10.52
C LYS A 80 -4.25 -13.18 9.95
N ASP A 81 -2.97 -13.17 10.31
CA ASP A 81 -2.04 -14.22 9.86
C ASP A 81 -2.45 -15.57 10.48
N PRO A 82 -2.72 -16.62 9.67
CA PRO A 82 -3.16 -17.92 10.18
C PRO A 82 -2.11 -18.61 11.05
N ASN A 83 -0.83 -18.31 10.87
CA ASN A 83 0.25 -18.96 11.62
C ASN A 83 0.46 -18.32 12.99
N THR A 84 0.44 -16.99 13.03
CA THR A 84 0.77 -16.23 14.24
C THR A 84 -0.45 -15.69 14.98
N ASN A 85 -1.63 -15.73 14.35
CA ASN A 85 -2.87 -15.10 14.83
C ASN A 85 -2.74 -13.58 15.06
N VAL A 86 -1.72 -12.93 14.51
CA VAL A 86 -1.49 -11.48 14.63
C VAL A 86 -2.23 -10.74 13.52
N TRP A 87 -2.78 -9.57 13.85
CA TRP A 87 -3.34 -8.65 12.86
C TRP A 87 -2.22 -7.91 12.14
N THR A 88 -2.16 -8.09 10.83
CA THR A 88 -1.16 -7.49 9.96
C THR A 88 -1.82 -6.58 8.95
N CYS A 89 -1.27 -5.38 8.76
CA CYS A 89 -1.72 -4.45 7.74
C CYS A 89 -1.15 -4.86 6.38
N VAL A 90 -1.95 -4.68 5.34
CA VAL A 90 -1.53 -4.85 3.96
C VAL A 90 -0.82 -3.58 3.50
N ASP A 91 0.32 -3.74 2.86
CA ASP A 91 1.09 -2.61 2.35
C ASP A 91 0.35 -1.88 1.23
N LEU A 92 0.31 -0.54 1.32
CA LEU A 92 -0.30 0.33 0.33
C LEU A 92 0.79 1.15 -0.37
N VAL A 93 1.01 0.88 -1.66
CA VAL A 93 2.03 1.55 -2.48
C VAL A 93 1.37 2.11 -3.74
N ASN A 94 1.49 3.42 -3.97
CA ASN A 94 0.89 4.12 -5.11
C ASN A 94 -0.62 3.83 -5.28
N ASP A 95 -1.38 3.92 -4.18
CA ASP A 95 -2.82 3.61 -4.11
C ASP A 95 -3.21 2.17 -4.50
N ASN A 96 -2.25 1.24 -4.53
CA ASN A 96 -2.51 -0.18 -4.74
C ASN A 96 -2.02 -0.99 -3.54
N PHE A 97 -2.89 -1.86 -3.05
CA PHE A 97 -2.53 -2.82 -2.03
C PHE A 97 -1.63 -3.89 -2.65
N LYS A 98 -0.50 -4.14 -2.01
CA LYS A 98 0.46 -5.17 -2.40
C LYS A 98 0.20 -6.44 -1.60
N PRO A 99 0.49 -7.62 -2.16
CA PRO A 99 0.35 -8.87 -1.43
C PRO A 99 1.26 -8.87 -0.19
N PRO A 100 1.01 -9.78 0.77
CA PRO A 100 1.90 -10.01 1.91
C PRO A 100 3.36 -10.30 1.50
N HIS A 101 4.27 -10.35 2.48
CA HIS A 101 5.73 -10.47 2.26
C HIS A 101 6.16 -11.70 1.43
N ASP A 102 5.33 -12.74 1.37
CA ASP A 102 5.54 -13.92 0.53
C ASP A 102 5.17 -13.71 -0.94
N GLY A 103 4.66 -12.53 -1.29
CA GLY A 103 4.37 -12.09 -2.65
C GLY A 103 3.05 -12.63 -3.20
N THR A 104 2.21 -13.30 -2.41
CA THR A 104 1.00 -13.96 -2.92
C THR A 104 -0.23 -13.65 -2.09
N TRP A 105 -1.36 -13.41 -2.76
CA TRP A 105 -2.64 -13.34 -2.08
C TRP A 105 -3.15 -14.74 -1.76
N HIS A 106 -3.41 -15.01 -0.50
CA HIS A 106 -3.97 -16.28 -0.05
C HIS A 106 -5.49 -16.30 -0.20
N SER A 107 -6.02 -17.39 -0.78
CA SER A 107 -7.46 -17.64 -0.87
C SER A 107 -8.11 -17.92 0.48
N ASP A 108 -7.31 -18.37 1.45
CA ASP A 108 -7.84 -18.86 2.73
C ASP A 108 -7.84 -17.75 3.80
N ILE A 109 -7.42 -16.54 3.42
CA ILE A 109 -7.32 -15.38 4.29
C ILE A 109 -8.42 -14.38 3.95
N ILE A 110 -9.17 -13.98 4.96
CA ILE A 110 -10.15 -12.90 4.87
C ILE A 110 -9.44 -11.58 5.17
N TYR A 111 -9.53 -10.64 4.23
CA TYR A 111 -9.03 -9.28 4.36
C TYR A 111 -10.15 -8.38 4.85
N VAL A 112 -9.86 -7.56 5.86
CA VAL A 112 -10.81 -6.69 6.53
C VAL A 112 -10.46 -5.22 6.25
N PRO A 113 -11.39 -4.41 5.72
CA PRO A 113 -11.16 -2.98 5.52
C PRO A 113 -11.17 -2.25 6.87
N VAL A 114 -10.25 -1.30 7.01
CA VAL A 114 -10.14 -0.42 8.18
C VAL A 114 -10.72 0.93 7.82
N PHE A 115 -11.57 1.44 8.70
CA PHE A 115 -12.20 2.76 8.57
C PHE A 115 -11.53 3.74 9.54
N PRO A 116 -11.38 5.02 9.16
CA PRO A 116 -10.86 6.03 10.07
C PRO A 116 -11.83 6.22 11.23
N ALA A 117 -11.30 6.31 12.44
CA ALA A 117 -12.11 6.70 13.59
C ALA A 117 -12.60 8.15 13.37
N PRO A 118 -13.85 8.47 13.74
CA PRO A 118 -14.31 9.85 13.74
C PRO A 118 -13.35 10.68 14.59
N ALA A 119 -12.95 11.86 14.08
CA ALA A 119 -12.03 12.72 14.80
C ALA A 119 -12.59 13.00 16.21
N PRO A 120 -11.76 12.91 17.26
CA PRO A 120 -12.21 13.28 18.59
C PRO A 120 -12.65 14.74 18.52
N SER A 121 -13.93 14.99 18.77
CA SER A 121 -14.48 16.33 18.90
C SER A 121 -13.82 16.97 20.11
N ILE A 122 -12.68 17.63 19.91
CA ILE A 122 -12.03 18.44 20.93
C ILE A 122 -13.07 19.51 21.29
N PRO A 123 -13.54 19.59 22.55
CA PRO A 123 -14.39 20.69 22.95
C PRO A 123 -13.57 21.97 22.76
N ILE A 124 -13.95 22.78 21.77
CA ILE A 124 -13.44 24.13 21.60
C ILE A 124 -13.92 24.88 22.84
N GLN A 125 -13.10 24.89 23.90
CA GLN A 125 -13.26 25.86 24.97
C GLN A 125 -13.05 27.21 24.29
N ALA A 126 -14.16 27.92 24.07
CA ALA A 126 -14.17 29.29 23.64
C ALA A 126 -13.17 30.05 24.51
N ALA A 127 -12.04 30.46 23.91
CA ALA A 127 -11.04 31.25 24.58
C ALA A 127 -11.76 32.51 25.09
N SER A 128 -12.02 32.51 26.40
CA SER A 128 -12.56 33.63 27.14
C SER A 128 -11.69 34.84 26.83
N SER A 129 -12.34 35.87 26.28
CA SER A 129 -11.80 37.18 25.97
C SER A 129 -10.86 37.67 27.08
N ILE A 130 -9.56 37.66 26.80
CA ILE A 130 -8.58 38.39 27.61
C ILE A 130 -8.90 39.88 27.44
N PRO A 131 -9.20 40.64 28.50
CA PRO A 131 -9.37 42.08 28.38
C PRO A 131 -8.02 42.70 27.99
N ILE A 132 -8.03 43.45 26.88
CA ILE A 132 -6.91 44.27 26.43
C ILE A 132 -6.68 45.33 27.51
N GLN A 133 -5.69 45.12 28.37
CA GLN A 133 -5.27 46.11 29.35
C GLN A 133 -4.52 47.22 28.58
N ALA A 134 -5.06 48.43 28.61
CA ALA A 134 -4.51 49.59 27.93
C ALA A 134 -3.05 49.83 28.37
N ALA A 135 -2.13 49.73 27.42
CA ALA A 135 -0.73 50.04 27.65
C ALA A 135 -0.55 51.57 27.87
N PRO A 136 0.34 51.99 28.80
CA PRO A 136 0.69 53.40 28.96
C PRO A 136 1.48 53.92 27.76
N SER A 137 1.13 55.12 27.31
CA SER A 137 1.69 55.83 26.16
C SER A 137 3.18 56.10 26.32
N ILE A 138 4.00 55.49 25.46
CA ILE A 138 5.44 55.80 25.33
C ILE A 138 5.60 56.86 24.22
N PRO A 139 6.45 57.90 24.40
CA PRO A 139 6.67 58.93 23.38
C PRO A 139 7.40 58.39 22.14
N ILE A 140 6.94 58.86 20.98
CA ILE A 140 7.44 58.56 19.65
C ILE A 140 8.76 59.32 19.40
N PRO A 141 9.81 58.66 18.89
CA PRO A 141 10.80 59.30 18.03
C PRO A 141 10.61 58.88 16.57
N ASP A 142 10.83 59.86 15.70
CA ASP A 142 10.58 59.82 14.27
C ASP A 142 11.38 58.75 13.49
N ALA A 143 10.67 58.23 12.48
CA ALA A 143 11.10 57.88 11.13
C ALA A 143 12.14 56.77 10.86
N SER A 144 11.76 55.96 9.87
CA SER A 144 12.60 55.29 8.88
C SER A 144 13.22 53.93 9.25
N SER A 145 12.49 52.85 8.96
CA SER A 145 12.86 51.84 7.94
C SER A 145 12.11 50.52 8.18
N THR A 146 11.31 50.12 7.20
CA THR A 146 10.75 48.76 7.07
C THR A 146 11.89 47.82 6.66
N PRO A 147 12.08 46.66 7.32
CA PRO A 147 11.57 45.44 6.71
C PRO A 147 10.99 44.40 7.70
N THR A 148 9.86 43.84 7.28
CA THR A 148 9.43 42.43 7.34
C THR A 148 9.86 41.54 8.53
N PRO A 149 8.92 40.99 9.33
CA PRO A 149 9.26 39.93 10.28
C PRO A 149 9.50 38.60 9.54
N SER A 150 10.75 38.16 9.49
CA SER A 150 11.11 36.79 9.14
C SER A 150 10.71 35.85 10.29
N VAL A 151 9.74 34.99 10.03
CA VAL A 151 9.37 33.86 10.89
C VAL A 151 10.58 32.91 10.96
N SER A 152 11.29 32.93 12.10
CA SER A 152 12.31 31.92 12.42
C SER A 152 11.60 30.64 12.82
N ILE A 153 11.38 29.75 11.85
CA ILE A 153 11.10 28.35 12.15
C ILE A 153 12.43 27.76 12.61
N CYS A 154 12.55 27.48 13.90
CA CYS A 154 13.63 26.68 14.46
C CYS A 154 13.50 25.24 13.91
N ALA A 155 14.03 25.03 12.72
CA ALA A 155 14.25 23.69 12.18
C ALA A 155 15.37 23.07 13.04
N LYS A 156 14.98 22.15 13.92
CA LYS A 156 15.90 21.22 14.57
C LYS A 156 16.53 20.37 13.45
N THR A 157 17.67 20.83 12.94
CA THR A 157 18.51 20.07 12.02
C THR A 157 19.02 18.84 12.77
N PHE A 158 18.38 17.69 12.54
CA PHE A 158 18.95 16.41 12.93
C PHE A 158 20.18 16.16 12.06
N ALA A 159 21.35 16.23 12.69
CA ALA A 159 22.60 15.82 12.07
C ALA A 159 22.47 14.36 11.63
N PHE A 160 22.64 14.12 10.33
CA PHE A 160 22.48 12.82 9.72
C PHE A 160 23.76 11.99 9.96
N ASP A 161 23.81 11.28 11.08
CA ASP A 161 24.90 10.35 11.35
C ASP A 161 24.72 9.09 10.48
N LYS A 162 25.67 8.85 9.57
CA LYS A 162 25.63 7.76 8.59
C LYS A 162 25.88 6.38 9.20
N ASN A 163 26.22 6.30 10.50
CA ASN A 163 26.58 5.05 11.16
C ASN A 163 25.47 4.41 12.01
N ILE A 164 24.25 4.94 12.01
CA ILE A 164 23.14 4.39 12.83
C ILE A 164 22.23 3.50 11.97
N SER A 165 22.15 2.22 12.35
CA SER A 165 21.26 1.21 11.76
C SER A 165 19.79 1.65 11.77
N MET A 166 19.01 1.28 10.74
CA MET A 166 17.60 1.65 10.62
C MET A 166 16.76 1.18 11.82
N SER A 167 17.10 0.03 12.42
CA SER A 167 16.43 -0.50 13.61
C SER A 167 16.66 0.36 14.85
N GLU A 168 17.84 0.98 14.99
CA GLU A 168 18.13 1.90 16.09
C GLU A 168 17.41 3.23 15.93
N ARG A 169 17.19 3.69 14.69
CA ARG A 169 16.39 4.87 14.39
C ARG A 169 14.93 4.67 14.78
N LEU A 170 14.37 3.49 14.48
CA LEU A 170 13.00 3.15 14.85
C LEU A 170 12.81 3.11 16.37
N TYR A 171 13.77 2.54 17.10
CA TYR A 171 13.74 2.49 18.56
C TYR A 171 13.82 3.89 19.19
N GLN A 172 14.72 4.76 18.71
CA GLN A 172 14.82 6.14 19.22
C GLN A 172 13.57 6.96 18.91
N TRP A 173 12.94 6.74 17.75
CA TRP A 173 11.69 7.41 17.38
C TRP A 173 10.52 6.96 18.26
N LEU A 174 10.39 5.66 18.53
CA LEU A 174 9.31 5.11 19.36
C LEU A 174 9.44 5.47 20.84
N THR A 175 10.67 5.61 21.35
CA THR A 175 10.91 5.74 22.79
C THR A 175 11.32 7.15 23.23
N GLY A 176 11.73 8.01 22.29
CA GLY A 176 12.21 9.37 22.57
C GLY A 176 13.51 9.42 23.39
N LYS A 177 14.18 8.29 23.62
CA LYS A 177 15.41 8.19 24.42
C LYS A 177 16.62 7.87 23.54
N PRO A 178 17.70 8.67 23.59
CA PRO A 178 18.93 8.33 22.90
C PRO A 178 19.58 7.09 23.54
N LYS A 179 20.03 6.15 22.71
CA LYS A 179 20.70 4.93 23.17
C LYS A 179 22.13 5.28 23.59
N VAL A 180 22.42 5.21 24.89
CA VAL A 180 23.77 5.43 25.43
C VAL A 180 24.59 4.18 25.16
N HIS A 181 25.58 4.27 24.28
CA HIS A 181 26.57 3.20 24.13
C HIS A 181 27.54 3.24 25.31
N THR A 182 27.34 2.34 26.27
CA THR A 182 28.36 2.06 27.28
C THR A 182 29.49 1.29 26.58
N LYS A 183 30.60 1.97 26.28
CA LYS A 183 31.85 1.30 25.94
C LYS A 183 32.30 0.54 27.19
N VAL A 184 32.26 -0.77 27.13
CA VAL A 184 32.99 -1.64 28.06
C VAL A 184 34.42 -1.67 27.53
N GLU A 185 35.34 -1.07 28.27
CA GLU A 185 36.79 -1.24 28.09
C GLU A 185 37.24 -2.65 28.46
#